data_AF-A0A3R7GLI2-F1
#
_entry.id   AF-A0A3R7GLI2-F1
#
_cell.length_a   1.000
_cell.length_b   1.000
_cell.length_c   1.000
_cell.angle_alpha   90.00
_cell.angle_beta   90.00
_cell.angle_gamma   90.00
#
_symmetry.space_group_name_H-M   'P 1'
#
loop_
_entity.id
_entity.type
_entity.pdbx_description
1 polymer ?
#
loop_
_entity_poly.entity_id
_entity_poly.type
_entity_poly.pdbx_seq_one_letter_code
_entity_poly.pdbx_strand_id
1 'polypeptide(L)'
;MEHVQGNAFTQNGYARLEALFQCEGLDLNDVQYLYNLLGQDGDVFDLVLVLRSPSLLTEYEPGRLAQRVFGTVTVLRRVLIKYREMEDQVRKLGKTSISDALKAQSENRNLRRQHKFLGDYWAREVKRLLDEKYDSTQRFREDVRKIYHECAENKQALEEEVHDLNEKLKDATMHCQILARQLRKS
;
A
#
# COMPACT_ATOMS: atom_id res chain seq x y z
N MET A 1 -2.53 8.44 68.35
CA MET A 1 -2.98 8.42 66.94
C MET A 1 -4.45 8.08 67.00
N GLU A 2 -5.33 9.06 66.79
CA GLU A 2 -6.74 8.77 66.58
C GLU A 2 -6.98 8.63 65.08
N HIS A 3 -7.63 7.53 64.69
CA HIS A 3 -8.06 7.31 63.32
C HIS A 3 -9.31 8.16 63.07
N VAL A 4 -9.18 9.21 62.26
CA VAL A 4 -10.35 9.89 61.71
C VAL A 4 -10.79 9.11 60.47
N GLN A 5 -12.07 8.78 60.42
CA GLN A 5 -12.67 7.92 59.41
C GLN A 5 -12.33 8.42 57.98
N GLY A 6 -11.68 7.55 57.19
CA GLY A 6 -11.27 7.81 55.80
C GLY A 6 -9.82 8.28 55.63
N ASN A 7 -8.86 7.35 55.59
CA ASN A 7 -7.44 7.51 55.20
C ASN A 7 -6.71 8.79 55.67
N ALA A 8 -7.20 9.44 56.73
CA ALA A 8 -6.70 10.69 57.24
C ALA A 8 -6.19 10.48 58.67
N PHE A 9 -4.96 10.90 58.93
CA PHE A 9 -4.33 10.79 60.24
C PHE A 9 -4.15 12.18 60.84
N THR A 10 -4.46 12.33 62.12
CA THR A 10 -4.12 13.54 62.88
C THR A 10 -2.74 13.37 63.51
N GLN A 11 -1.83 14.31 63.22
CA GLN A 11 -0.54 14.42 63.90
C GLN A 11 -0.54 15.65 64.80
N ASN A 12 -0.15 15.48 66.06
CA ASN A 12 0.06 16.59 66.99
C ASN A 12 1.22 17.45 66.50
N GLY A 13 0.92 18.66 66.04
CA GLY A 13 1.88 19.71 65.75
C GLY A 13 2.33 20.43 67.03
N TYR A 14 3.36 21.27 66.89
CA TYR A 14 3.75 22.20 67.95
C TYR A 14 2.57 23.11 68.30
N ALA A 15 2.29 23.28 69.60
CA ALA A 15 1.20 24.10 70.16
C ALA A 15 -0.25 23.56 70.01
N ARG A 16 -0.49 22.24 70.10
CA ARG A 16 -1.83 21.61 70.09
C ARG A 16 -2.63 21.76 68.78
N LEU A 17 -1.96 22.08 67.67
CA LEU A 17 -2.59 22.05 66.34
C LEU A 17 -2.49 20.63 65.76
N GLU A 18 -3.64 20.00 65.52
CA GLU A 18 -3.72 18.72 64.80
C GLU A 18 -3.68 18.99 63.29
N ALA A 19 -2.65 18.50 62.61
CA ALA A 19 -2.57 18.53 61.16
C ALA A 19 -3.19 17.23 60.60
N LEU A 20 -4.17 17.37 59.71
CA LEU A 20 -4.78 16.26 58.98
C LEU A 20 -3.91 15.89 57.79
N PHE A 21 -3.34 14.69 57.82
CA PHE A 21 -2.62 14.09 56.69
C PHE A 21 -3.52 13.10 55.97
N GLN A 22 -3.94 13.42 54.76
CA GLN A 22 -4.66 12.49 53.88
C GLN A 22 -3.64 11.65 53.09
N CYS A 23 -3.64 10.34 53.30
CA CYS A 23 -2.69 9.44 52.67
C CYS A 23 -3.42 8.55 51.66
N GLU A 24 -3.12 8.75 50.38
CA GLU A 24 -3.62 7.89 49.30
C GLU A 24 -2.81 6.58 49.29
N GLY A 25 -3.39 5.50 49.79
CA GLY A 25 -2.80 4.16 49.73
C GLY A 25 -2.74 3.58 48.31
N LEU A 26 -1.92 2.55 48.12
CA LEU A 26 -2.00 1.65 46.97
C LEU A 26 -3.20 0.71 47.19
N ASP A 27 -4.03 0.54 46.17
CA ASP A 27 -5.11 -0.44 46.22
C ASP A 27 -4.59 -1.85 45.84
N LEU A 28 -5.46 -2.86 45.96
CA LEU A 28 -5.10 -4.24 45.64
C LEU A 28 -4.68 -4.42 44.18
N ASN A 29 -5.26 -3.68 43.24
CA ASN A 29 -4.91 -3.74 41.83
C ASN A 29 -3.55 -3.10 41.57
N ASP A 30 -3.21 -2.03 42.28
CA ASP A 30 -1.90 -1.37 42.22
C ASP A 30 -0.80 -2.31 42.70
N VAL A 31 -1.03 -3.03 43.80
CA VAL A 31 -0.08 -4.03 44.33
C VAL A 31 0.07 -5.22 43.37
N GLN A 32 -1.03 -5.75 42.84
CA GLN A 32 -0.98 -6.84 41.85
C GLN A 32 -0.27 -6.41 40.55
N TYR A 33 -0.50 -5.19 40.09
CA TYR A 33 0.14 -4.66 38.89
C TYR A 33 1.65 -4.46 39.10
N LEU A 34 2.07 -3.95 40.27
CA LEU A 34 3.49 -3.88 40.64
C LEU A 34 4.15 -5.25 40.65
N TYR A 35 3.46 -6.26 41.21
CA TYR A 35 3.96 -7.64 41.24
C TYR A 35 4.16 -8.21 39.84
N ASN A 36 3.20 -7.96 38.93
CA ASN A 36 3.32 -8.39 37.53
C ASN A 36 4.40 -7.62 36.76
N LEU A 37 4.64 -6.35 37.09
CA LEU A 37 5.63 -5.50 36.44
C LEU A 37 7.07 -5.84 36.85
N LEU A 38 7.29 -6.16 38.13
CA LEU A 38 8.62 -6.41 38.68
C LEU A 38 9.04 -7.88 38.60
N GLY A 39 8.11 -8.79 38.30
CA GLY A 39 8.38 -10.24 38.20
C GLY A 39 8.64 -10.88 39.57
N GLN A 40 8.73 -12.22 39.61
CA GLN A 40 8.95 -12.98 40.86
C GLN A 40 10.26 -12.65 41.59
N ASP A 41 11.22 -11.99 40.95
CA ASP A 41 12.49 -11.51 41.54
C ASP A 41 12.42 -10.07 42.07
N GLY A 42 11.28 -9.40 41.88
CA GLY A 42 11.05 -8.03 42.26
C GLY A 42 10.57 -7.95 43.70
N ASP A 43 11.48 -7.59 44.59
CA ASP A 43 11.27 -7.52 46.02
C ASP A 43 10.41 -6.30 46.43
N VAL A 44 9.15 -6.28 45.96
CA VAL A 44 8.11 -5.33 46.39
C VAL A 44 7.94 -5.43 47.90
N PHE A 45 8.13 -6.63 48.43
CA PHE A 45 8.19 -6.88 49.85
C PHE A 45 9.43 -6.23 50.47
N ASP A 46 10.67 -6.34 49.96
CA ASP A 46 11.80 -5.56 50.50
C ASP A 46 11.63 -4.05 50.41
N LEU A 47 10.99 -3.48 49.38
CA LEU A 47 10.75 -2.02 49.38
C LEU A 47 9.82 -1.59 50.54
N VAL A 48 8.90 -2.46 50.95
CA VAL A 48 7.97 -2.27 52.08
C VAL A 48 8.57 -2.77 53.41
N LEU A 49 9.43 -3.79 53.38
CA LEU A 49 10.03 -4.48 54.53
C LEU A 49 11.38 -3.87 54.94
N VAL A 50 12.11 -3.21 54.05
CA VAL A 50 13.22 -2.32 54.42
C VAL A 50 12.70 -1.25 55.38
N LEU A 51 11.47 -0.76 55.18
CA LEU A 51 10.76 0.11 56.13
C LEU A 51 10.26 -0.59 57.42
N ARG A 52 10.24 -1.92 57.43
CA ARG A 52 9.85 -2.78 58.58
C ARG A 52 11.07 -3.34 59.32
N SER A 53 12.27 -2.85 59.04
CA SER A 53 13.48 -3.20 59.79
C SER A 53 13.33 -2.75 61.25
N PRO A 54 13.51 -3.62 62.26
CA PRO A 54 13.40 -3.24 63.67
C PRO A 54 14.43 -2.17 64.09
N SER A 55 15.54 -2.03 63.35
CA SER A 55 16.54 -0.97 63.53
C SER A 55 16.01 0.44 63.21
N LEU A 56 15.05 0.58 62.27
CA LEU A 56 14.43 1.87 61.95
C LEU A 56 13.42 2.32 63.00
N LEU A 57 12.78 1.36 63.69
CA LEU A 57 11.87 1.65 64.81
C LEU A 57 12.61 2.17 66.05
N THR A 58 13.91 1.89 66.17
CA THR A 58 14.80 2.46 67.19
C THR A 58 15.42 3.80 66.82
N GLU A 59 15.57 4.12 65.52
CA GLU A 59 16.19 5.37 65.06
C GLU A 59 15.21 6.49 64.67
N TYR A 60 13.95 6.15 64.33
CA TYR A 60 12.96 7.13 63.86
C TYR A 60 11.74 7.22 64.76
N GLU A 61 11.40 8.44 65.16
CA GLU A 61 10.08 8.79 65.71
C GLU A 61 8.96 8.26 64.78
N PRO A 62 7.93 7.56 65.30
CA PRO A 62 6.87 6.90 64.50
C PRO A 62 6.21 7.80 63.44
N GLY A 63 6.11 9.11 63.70
CA GLY A 63 5.59 10.08 62.74
C GLY A 63 6.49 10.30 61.51
N ARG A 64 7.82 10.29 61.68
CA ARG A 64 8.77 10.45 60.57
C ARG A 64 8.83 9.22 59.67
N LEU A 65 8.71 8.03 60.26
CA LEU A 65 8.61 6.79 59.50
C LEU A 65 7.34 6.79 58.64
N ALA A 66 6.17 7.06 59.25
CA ALA A 66 4.90 7.12 58.55
C ALA A 66 4.92 8.12 57.39
N GLN A 67 5.45 9.33 57.59
CA GLN A 67 5.57 10.35 56.55
C GLN A 67 6.39 9.85 55.34
N ARG A 68 7.48 9.13 55.58
CA ARG A 68 8.32 8.56 54.52
C ARG A 68 7.61 7.43 53.77
N VAL A 69 6.93 6.53 54.50
CA VAL A 69 6.09 5.46 53.91
C VAL A 69 5.07 6.09 52.96
N PHE A 70 4.31 7.07 53.46
CA PHE A 70 3.22 7.69 52.71
C PHE A 70 3.74 8.48 51.50
N GLY A 71 4.88 9.17 51.64
CA GLY A 71 5.54 9.84 50.53
C GLY A 71 5.92 8.85 49.41
N THR A 72 6.55 7.73 49.76
CA THR A 72 6.95 6.70 48.80
C THR A 72 5.75 6.05 48.12
N VAL A 73 4.71 5.68 48.88
CA VAL A 73 3.46 5.10 48.37
C VAL A 73 2.77 6.05 47.37
N THR A 74 2.72 7.35 47.69
CA THR A 74 2.11 8.38 46.83
C THR A 74 2.89 8.54 45.52
N VAL A 75 4.22 8.47 45.57
CA VAL A 75 5.07 8.53 44.37
C VAL A 75 4.87 7.28 43.51
N LEU A 76 4.88 6.09 44.12
CA LEU A 76 4.63 4.82 43.41
C LEU A 76 3.27 4.82 42.71
N ARG A 77 2.22 5.28 43.38
CA ARG A 77 0.88 5.38 42.80
C ARG A 77 0.84 6.31 41.58
N ARG A 78 1.49 7.47 41.66
CA ARG A 78 1.59 8.39 40.52
C ARG A 78 2.34 7.78 39.34
N VAL A 79 3.45 7.09 39.60
CA VAL A 79 4.21 6.37 38.56
C VAL A 79 3.37 5.28 37.92
N LEU A 80 2.62 4.50 38.70
CA LEU A 80 1.73 3.45 38.20
C LEU A 80 0.64 3.99 37.27
N ILE A 81 -0.03 5.07 37.67
CA ILE A 81 -1.06 5.71 36.83
C ILE A 81 -0.45 6.13 35.49
N LYS A 82 0.72 6.78 35.51
CA LYS A 82 1.41 7.20 34.27
C LYS A 82 1.88 6.04 33.42
N TYR A 83 2.35 4.95 34.03
CA TYR A 83 2.75 3.76 33.29
C TYR A 83 1.54 3.10 32.59
N ARG A 84 0.40 2.98 33.27
CA ARG A 84 -0.84 2.45 32.66
C ARG A 84 -1.35 3.34 31.53
N GLU A 85 -1.35 4.66 31.72
CA GLU A 85 -1.70 5.61 30.66
C GLU A 85 -0.81 5.45 29.42
N MET A 86 0.50 5.28 29.63
CA MET A 86 1.46 5.03 28.55
C MET A 86 1.20 3.69 27.87
N GLU A 87 1.00 2.61 28.63
CA GLU A 87 0.71 1.26 28.10
C GLU A 87 -0.56 1.27 27.23
N ASP A 88 -1.61 1.95 27.69
CA ASP A 88 -2.85 2.14 26.95
C ASP A 88 -2.64 2.87 25.63
N GLN A 89 -1.83 3.94 25.64
CA GLN A 89 -1.47 4.69 24.44
C GLN A 89 -0.68 3.82 23.46
N VAL A 90 0.34 3.11 23.93
CA VAL A 90 1.15 2.19 23.11
C VAL A 90 0.27 1.11 22.49
N ARG A 91 -0.65 0.52 23.26
CA ARG A 91 -1.60 -0.49 22.76
C ARG A 91 -2.56 0.07 21.72
N LYS A 92 -3.08 1.29 21.91
CA LYS A 92 -3.95 1.97 20.94
C LYS A 92 -3.19 2.29 19.64
N LEU A 93 -2.01 2.88 19.75
CA LEU A 93 -1.14 3.19 18.61
C LEU A 93 -0.74 1.93 17.84
N GLY A 94 -0.42 0.84 18.55
CA GLY A 94 -0.15 -0.46 17.95
C GLY A 94 -1.35 -0.98 17.17
N LYS A 95 -2.57 -0.91 17.72
CA LYS A 95 -3.79 -1.33 17.02
C LYS A 95 -4.07 -0.50 15.78
N THR A 96 -3.95 0.83 15.86
CA THR A 96 -4.16 1.71 14.69
C THR A 96 -3.10 1.46 13.62
N SER A 97 -1.83 1.35 14.01
CA SER A 97 -0.73 1.07 13.09
C SER A 97 -0.91 -0.28 12.38
N ILE A 98 -1.30 -1.34 13.10
CA ILE A 98 -1.60 -2.65 12.51
C ILE A 98 -2.78 -2.55 11.54
N SER A 99 -3.85 -1.86 11.93
CA SER A 99 -5.03 -1.66 11.07
C SER A 99 -4.67 -0.94 9.77
N ASP A 100 -3.88 0.13 9.86
CA ASP A 100 -3.43 0.92 8.71
C ASP A 100 -2.50 0.10 7.81
N ALA A 101 -1.58 -0.67 8.40
CA ALA A 101 -0.71 -1.57 7.67
C ALA A 101 -1.49 -2.66 6.92
N LEU A 102 -2.53 -3.23 7.53
CA LEU A 102 -3.41 -4.21 6.89
C LEU A 102 -4.20 -3.58 5.73
N LYS A 103 -4.72 -2.37 5.91
CA LYS A 103 -5.40 -1.61 4.85
C LYS A 103 -4.46 -1.35 3.68
N ALA A 104 -3.28 -0.79 3.95
CA ALA A 104 -2.25 -0.54 2.92
C ALA A 104 -1.83 -1.84 2.22
N GLN A 105 -1.72 -2.96 2.95
CA GLN A 105 -1.42 -4.26 2.36
C GLN A 105 -2.51 -4.72 1.40
N SER A 106 -3.79 -4.57 1.77
CA SER A 106 -4.92 -4.92 0.91
C SER A 106 -4.98 -4.07 -0.36
N GLU A 107 -4.72 -2.77 -0.24
CA GLU A 107 -4.65 -1.84 -1.35
C GLU A 107 -3.48 -2.18 -2.29
N ASN A 108 -2.31 -2.50 -1.72
CA ASN A 108 -1.15 -2.91 -2.51
C ASN A 108 -1.43 -4.20 -3.31
N ARG A 109 -2.10 -5.19 -2.69
CA ARG A 109 -2.54 -6.40 -3.40
C ARG A 109 -3.52 -6.07 -4.52
N ASN A 110 -4.44 -5.15 -4.30
CA ASN A 110 -5.40 -4.73 -5.31
C ASN A 110 -4.70 -4.03 -6.49
N LEU A 111 -3.82 -3.06 -6.21
CA LEU A 111 -3.03 -2.36 -7.22
C LEU A 111 -2.15 -3.31 -8.02
N ARG A 112 -1.53 -4.32 -7.40
CA ARG A 112 -0.77 -5.35 -8.11
C ARG A 112 -1.63 -6.15 -9.08
N ARG A 113 -2.86 -6.51 -8.68
CA ARG A 113 -3.81 -7.20 -9.57
C ARG A 113 -4.23 -6.32 -10.74
N GLN A 114 -4.55 -5.06 -10.49
CA GLN A 114 -4.94 -4.10 -11.52
C GLN A 114 -3.81 -3.83 -12.50
N HIS A 115 -2.59 -3.63 -11.99
CA HIS A 115 -1.40 -3.44 -12.83
C HIS A 115 -1.15 -4.66 -13.73
N LYS A 116 -1.26 -5.87 -13.18
CA LYS A 116 -1.14 -7.10 -13.97
C LYS A 116 -2.22 -7.18 -15.04
N PHE A 117 -3.48 -6.96 -14.67
CA PHE A 117 -4.60 -6.96 -15.62
C PHE A 117 -4.41 -5.97 -16.75
N LEU A 118 -3.98 -4.74 -16.43
CA LEU A 118 -3.76 -3.69 -17.41
C LEU A 118 -2.57 -4.02 -18.33
N GLY A 119 -1.50 -4.61 -17.77
CA GLY A 119 -0.37 -5.12 -18.54
C GLY A 119 -0.80 -6.21 -19.54
N ASP A 120 -1.56 -7.20 -19.07
CA ASP A 120 -2.08 -8.30 -19.90
C ASP A 120 -3.08 -7.81 -20.97
N TYR A 121 -3.85 -6.76 -20.66
CA TYR A 121 -4.76 -6.11 -21.61
C TYR A 121 -3.99 -5.40 -22.72
N TRP A 122 -3.07 -4.50 -22.37
CA TRP A 122 -2.30 -3.75 -23.37
C TRP A 122 -1.40 -4.64 -24.22
N ALA A 123 -0.80 -5.69 -23.63
CA ALA A 123 -0.02 -6.67 -24.40
C ALA A 123 -0.87 -7.35 -25.49
N ARG A 124 -2.11 -7.75 -25.15
CA ARG A 124 -3.04 -8.33 -26.13
C ARG A 124 -3.48 -7.32 -27.18
N GLU A 125 -3.78 -6.10 -26.76
CA GLU A 125 -4.28 -5.07 -27.65
C GLU A 125 -3.21 -4.60 -28.65
N VAL A 126 -1.96 -4.44 -28.20
CA VAL A 126 -0.82 -4.16 -29.07
C VAL A 126 -0.61 -5.28 -30.08
N LYS A 127 -0.68 -6.55 -29.63
CA LYS A 127 -0.57 -7.70 -30.52
C LYS A 127 -1.68 -7.71 -31.59
N ARG A 128 -2.93 -7.52 -31.16
CA ARG A 128 -4.10 -7.46 -32.07
C ARG A 128 -3.92 -6.39 -33.14
N LEU A 129 -3.52 -5.18 -32.75
CA LEU A 129 -3.30 -4.07 -33.69
C LEU A 129 -2.13 -4.32 -34.63
N LEU A 130 -1.06 -4.96 -34.17
CA LEU A 130 0.08 -5.34 -35.02
C LEU A 130 -0.33 -6.39 -36.05
N ASP A 131 -1.07 -7.42 -35.64
CA ASP A 131 -1.57 -8.47 -36.50
C ASP A 131 -2.54 -7.88 -37.56
N GLU A 132 -3.50 -7.04 -37.15
CA GLU A 132 -4.43 -6.36 -38.06
C GLU A 132 -3.72 -5.46 -39.08
N LYS A 133 -2.71 -4.71 -38.64
CA LYS A 133 -1.92 -3.87 -39.54
C LYS A 133 -1.14 -4.72 -40.53
N TYR A 134 -0.55 -5.83 -40.06
CA TYR A 134 0.21 -6.74 -40.92
C TYR A 134 -0.70 -7.34 -42.00
N ASP A 135 -1.85 -7.89 -41.60
CA ASP A 135 -2.84 -8.49 -42.48
C ASP A 135 -3.37 -7.49 -43.51
N SER A 136 -3.74 -6.29 -43.06
CA SER A 136 -4.22 -5.23 -43.95
C SER A 136 -3.15 -4.84 -44.96
N THR A 137 -1.90 -4.66 -44.50
CA THR A 137 -0.78 -4.32 -45.39
C THR A 137 -0.48 -5.45 -46.39
N GLN A 138 -0.60 -6.72 -45.98
CA GLN A 138 -0.45 -7.85 -46.89
C GLN A 138 -1.52 -7.87 -47.97
N ARG A 139 -2.79 -7.71 -47.59
CA ARG A 139 -3.91 -7.64 -48.55
C ARG A 139 -3.71 -6.51 -49.55
N PHE A 140 -3.37 -5.31 -49.08
CA PHE A 140 -3.08 -4.19 -49.99
C PHE A 140 -1.92 -4.49 -50.94
N ARG A 141 -0.86 -5.17 -50.49
CA ARG A 141 0.25 -5.57 -51.36
C ARG A 141 -0.19 -6.59 -52.40
N GLU A 142 -1.03 -7.54 -52.03
CA GLU A 142 -1.58 -8.55 -52.93
C GLU A 142 -2.50 -7.92 -53.98
N ASP A 143 -3.39 -7.01 -53.57
CA ASP A 143 -4.28 -6.27 -54.47
C ASP A 143 -3.48 -5.44 -55.48
N VAL A 144 -2.47 -4.71 -55.01
CA VAL A 144 -1.57 -3.96 -55.91
C VAL A 144 -0.88 -4.89 -56.90
N ARG A 145 -0.35 -6.03 -56.43
CA ARG A 145 0.30 -7.01 -57.31
C ARG A 145 -0.66 -7.54 -58.37
N LYS A 146 -1.90 -7.81 -57.99
CA LYS A 146 -2.96 -8.29 -58.88
C LYS A 146 -3.29 -7.25 -59.96
N ILE A 147 -3.50 -5.99 -59.57
CA ILE A 147 -3.77 -4.89 -60.51
C ILE A 147 -2.62 -4.72 -61.51
N TYR A 148 -1.36 -4.83 -61.05
CA TYR A 148 -0.21 -4.79 -61.95
C TYR A 148 -0.21 -5.92 -62.98
N HIS A 149 -0.56 -7.15 -62.58
CA HIS A 149 -0.64 -8.29 -63.51
C HIS A 149 -1.77 -8.09 -64.52
N GLU A 150 -2.97 -7.73 -64.06
CA GLU A 150 -4.12 -7.46 -64.94
C GLU A 150 -3.81 -6.32 -65.93
N CYS A 151 -3.13 -5.26 -65.48
CA CYS A 151 -2.73 -4.15 -66.34
C CYS A 151 -1.69 -4.59 -67.39
N ALA A 152 -0.74 -5.44 -67.02
CA ALA A 152 0.26 -5.98 -67.94
C ALA A 152 -0.38 -6.89 -69.01
N GLU A 153 -1.30 -7.78 -68.61
CA GLU A 153 -2.05 -8.65 -69.51
C GLU A 153 -2.91 -7.83 -70.49
N ASN A 154 -3.67 -6.85 -69.98
CA ASN A 154 -4.48 -5.97 -70.82
C ASN A 154 -3.64 -5.16 -71.80
N LYS A 155 -2.47 -4.68 -71.37
CA LYS A 155 -1.53 -3.97 -72.25
C LYS A 155 -1.04 -4.88 -73.36
N GLN A 156 -0.64 -6.12 -73.04
CA GLN A 156 -0.19 -7.09 -74.03
C GLN A 156 -1.29 -7.41 -75.04
N ALA A 157 -2.51 -7.66 -74.58
CA ALA A 157 -3.66 -7.92 -75.46
C ALA A 157 -3.95 -6.75 -76.41
N LEU A 158 -3.84 -5.50 -75.93
CA LEU A 158 -4.01 -4.32 -76.78
C LEU A 158 -2.87 -4.17 -77.80
N GLU A 159 -1.64 -4.49 -77.42
CA GLU A 159 -0.50 -4.49 -78.34
C GLU A 159 -0.67 -5.54 -79.46
N GLU A 160 -1.19 -6.73 -79.12
CA GLU A 160 -1.54 -7.78 -80.09
C GLU A 160 -2.66 -7.32 -81.04
N GLU A 161 -3.74 -6.71 -80.53
CA GLU A 161 -4.82 -6.18 -81.39
C GLU A 161 -4.35 -5.07 -82.33
N VAL A 162 -3.50 -4.16 -81.84
CA VAL A 162 -2.89 -3.11 -82.66
C VAL A 162 -2.01 -3.72 -83.76
N HIS A 163 -1.27 -4.78 -83.44
CA HIS A 163 -0.47 -5.51 -84.42
C HIS A 163 -1.34 -6.10 -85.52
N ASP A 164 -2.41 -6.83 -85.15
CA ASP A 164 -3.36 -7.44 -86.09
C ASP A 164 -4.05 -6.41 -87.00
N LEU A 165 -4.49 -5.28 -86.44
CA LEU A 165 -5.11 -4.20 -87.20
C LEU A 165 -4.13 -3.56 -88.19
N ASN A 166 -2.88 -3.41 -87.80
CA ASN A 166 -1.85 -2.85 -88.68
C ASN A 166 -1.53 -3.80 -89.84
N GLU A 167 -1.50 -5.11 -89.61
CA GLU A 167 -1.37 -6.10 -90.69
C GLU A 167 -2.54 -6.01 -91.67
N LYS A 168 -3.79 -6.00 -91.18
CA LYS A 168 -4.99 -5.84 -92.03
C LYS A 168 -4.97 -4.55 -92.83
N LEU A 169 -4.54 -3.44 -92.22
CA LEU A 169 -4.42 -2.15 -92.90
C LEU A 169 -3.36 -2.21 -94.02
N LYS A 170 -2.23 -2.86 -93.76
CA LYS A 170 -1.16 -3.05 -94.74
C LYS A 170 -1.65 -3.88 -95.93
N ASP A 171 -2.34 -4.98 -95.69
CA ASP A 171 -2.92 -5.84 -96.73
C ASP A 171 -3.95 -5.09 -97.58
N ALA A 172 -4.88 -4.38 -96.94
CA ALA A 172 -5.86 -3.54 -97.63
C ALA A 172 -5.18 -2.44 -98.48
N THR A 173 -4.12 -1.82 -97.96
CA THR A 173 -3.33 -0.83 -98.70
C THR A 173 -2.64 -1.45 -99.91
N MET A 174 -2.06 -2.64 -99.77
CA MET A 174 -1.46 -3.36 -100.90
C MET A 174 -2.51 -3.68 -101.97
N HIS A 175 -3.70 -4.15 -101.58
CA HIS A 175 -4.80 -4.42 -102.49
C HIS A 175 -5.22 -3.15 -103.26
N CYS A 176 -5.42 -2.03 -102.57
CA CYS A 176 -5.73 -0.74 -103.21
C CYS A 176 -4.65 -0.29 -104.19
N GLN A 177 -3.37 -0.46 -103.84
CA GLN A 177 -2.25 -0.13 -104.75
C GLN A 177 -2.23 -1.00 -106.00
N ILE A 178 -2.52 -2.29 -105.87
CA ILE A 178 -2.62 -3.23 -107.00
C ILE A 178 -3.77 -2.79 -107.92
N LEU A 179 -4.96 -2.54 -107.38
CA LEU A 179 -6.11 -2.06 -108.15
C LEU A 179 -5.82 -0.73 -108.85
N ALA A 180 -5.19 0.23 -108.16
CA ALA A 180 -4.81 1.52 -108.74
C ALA A 180 -3.72 1.40 -109.84
N ARG A 181 -2.87 0.37 -109.80
CA ARG A 181 -1.93 0.05 -110.89
C ARG A 181 -2.64 -0.58 -112.08
N GLN A 182 -3.66 -1.41 -111.85
CA GLN A 182 -4.46 -2.03 -112.91
C GLN A 182 -5.30 -0.98 -113.66
N LEU A 183 -5.96 -0.05 -112.94
CA LEU A 183 -6.72 1.05 -113.54
C LEU A 183 -5.88 1.99 -114.41
N ARG A 184 -4.60 2.18 -114.09
CA ARG A 184 -3.68 3.01 -114.90
C ARG A 184 -3.19 2.36 -116.19
N LYS A 185 -3.42 1.05 -116.35
CA LYS A 185 -3.01 0.27 -117.54
C LYS A 185 -4.16 0.00 -118.50
N SER A 186 -5.39 0.37 -118.12
CA SER A 186 -6.59 0.37 -118.98
C SER A 186 -6.83 1.76 -119.56
#